data_AF-A0A381Z1V7-F1
#
_entry.id   AF-A0A381Z1V7-F1
#
_cell.length_a   1.000
_cell.length_b   1.000
_cell.length_c   1.000
_cell.angle_alpha   90.00
_cell.angle_beta   90.00
_cell.angle_gamma   90.00
#
_symmetry.space_group_name_H-M   'P 1'
#
loop_
_entity.id
_entity.type
_entity.pdbx_description
1 polymer ?
#
loop_
_entity_poly.entity_id
_entity_poly.type
_entity_poly.pdbx_seq_one_letter_code
_entity_poly.pdbx_strand_id
1 'polypeptide(L)' 'VLEKGDRRMVSFGYSDDEAFAVGLTCGGTVHLFIEPLDW' A
#
# COMPACT_ATOMS: atom_id res chain seq x y z
N VAL A 1 -4.18 11.18 3.23
CA VAL A 1 -5.33 10.27 3.44
C VAL A 1 -5.84 10.46 4.84
N LEU A 2 -5.06 10.11 5.88
CA LEU A 2 -5.49 10.20 7.27
C LEU A 2 -5.84 11.63 7.73
N GLU A 3 -5.00 12.62 7.44
CA GLU A 3 -5.26 14.01 7.86
C GLU A 3 -6.50 14.64 7.18
N LYS A 4 -6.76 14.29 5.92
CA LYS A 4 -7.87 14.86 5.12
C LYS A 4 -9.16 14.05 5.16
N GLY A 5 -9.11 12.79 5.58
CA GLY A 5 -10.24 11.86 5.52
C GLY A 5 -10.64 11.41 4.11
N ASP A 6 -9.86 11.72 3.07
CA ASP A 6 -10.21 11.34 1.70
C ASP A 6 -10.01 9.83 1.44
N ARG A 7 -11.01 9.18 0.84
CA ARG A 7 -10.87 7.82 0.27
C ARG A 7 -9.92 7.84 -0.91
N ARG A 8 -8.90 6.96 -0.95
CA ARG A 8 -7.92 6.92 -2.05
C ARG A 8 -7.40 5.53 -2.35
N MET A 9 -7.05 5.34 -3.62
CA MET A 9 -6.25 4.22 -4.11
C MET A 9 -4.78 4.65 -4.17
N VAL A 10 -3.88 3.84 -3.61
CA VAL A 10 -2.43 4.08 -3.65
C VAL A 10 -1.73 2.81 -4.11
N SER A 11 -0.73 2.96 -4.98
CA SER A 11 0.06 1.85 -5.50
C SER A 11 1.51 1.98 -5.06
N PHE A 12 2.09 0.88 -4.60
CA PHE A 12 3.49 0.78 -4.23
C PHE A 12 4.14 -0.36 -5.01
N GLY A 13 5.24 -0.07 -5.71
CA GLY A 13 6.03 -1.06 -6.42
C GLY A 13 7.27 -1.44 -5.61
N TYR A 14 7.58 -2.73 -5.58
CA TYR A 14 8.80 -3.27 -4.96
C TYR A 14 9.51 -4.16 -5.97
N SER A 15 10.81 -3.95 -6.13
CA SER A 15 11.66 -4.87 -6.89
C SER A 15 11.86 -6.19 -6.14
N ASP A 16 12.33 -7.23 -6.84
CA ASP A 16 12.66 -8.51 -6.22
C ASP A 16 13.68 -8.37 -5.08
N ASP A 17 14.66 -7.48 -5.25
CA ASP A 17 15.72 -7.22 -4.27
C ASP A 17 15.22 -6.50 -3.00
N GLU A 18 14.13 -5.72 -3.13
CA GLU A 18 13.52 -4.97 -2.01
C GLU A 18 12.37 -5.73 -1.33
N ALA A 19 11.79 -6.72 -2.02
CA ALA A 19 10.60 -7.45 -1.59
C ALA A 19 10.75 -8.07 -0.19
N PHE A 20 11.93 -8.62 0.11
CA PHE A 20 12.19 -9.27 1.38
C PHE A 20 12.10 -8.31 2.58
N ALA A 21 12.54 -7.05 2.41
CA ALA A 21 12.54 -6.06 3.49
C ALA A 21 11.13 -5.66 3.95
N VAL A 22 10.14 -5.84 3.09
CA VAL A 22 8.72 -5.55 3.35
C VAL A 22 7.87 -6.81 3.53
N GLY A 23 8.50 -7.99 3.60
CA GLY A 23 7.83 -9.27 3.84
C GLY A 23 7.10 -9.86 2.63
N LEU A 24 7.41 -9.39 1.41
CA LEU A 24 6.93 -10.01 0.18
C LEU A 24 7.87 -11.15 -0.25
N THR A 25 7.33 -12.18 -0.90
CA THR A 25 8.10 -13.33 -1.38
C THR A 25 8.84 -13.05 -2.69
N CYS A 26 8.35 -12.11 -3.48
CA CYS A 26 8.93 -11.62 -4.73
C CYS A 26 8.47 -10.17 -4.96
N GLY A 27 9.07 -9.49 -5.94
CA GLY A 27 8.69 -8.16 -6.34
C GLY A 27 7.25 -8.10 -6.88
N GLY A 28 6.73 -6.90 -6.99
CA GLY A 28 5.37 -6.69 -7.47
C GLY A 28 4.81 -5.33 -7.12
N THR A 29 3.53 -5.14 -7.43
CA THR A 29 2.79 -3.93 -7.07
C THR A 29 1.71 -4.26 -6.06
N VAL A 30 1.74 -3.55 -4.93
CA VAL A 30 0.68 -3.60 -3.91
C VAL A 30 -0.29 -2.45 -4.16
N HIS A 31 -1.56 -2.79 -4.21
CA HIS A 31 -2.68 -1.88 -4.42
C HIS A 31 -3.43 -1.73 -3.10
N LEU A 32 -3.34 -0.56 -2.47
CA LEU A 32 -4.02 -0.23 -1.22
C LEU A 32 -5.20 0.71 -1.48
N PHE A 33 -6.40 0.26 -1.12
CA PHE A 33 -7.56 1.12 -0.96
C PHE A 33 -7.64 1.55 0.51
N ILE A 34 -7.66 2.86 0.74
CA ILE A 34 -7.64 3.44 2.09
C ILE A 34 -8.86 4.35 2.24
N GLU A 35 -9.65 4.11 3.28
CA GLU A 35 -10.78 4.94 3.66
C GLU A 35 -10.81 5.18 5.18
N PRO A 36 -11.39 6.30 5.64
CA PRO A 36 -11.71 6.49 7.06
C PRO A 36 -12.67 5.41 7.55
N LEU A 37 -12.57 5.09 8.85
CA LEU A 37 -13.50 4.18 9.50
C LEU A 37 -14.57 4.97 10.26
N ASP A 38 -15.82 4.71 9.94
CA ASP A 38 -17.02 5.38 10.45
C ASP A 38 -17.96 4.33 11.08
N TRP A 39 -17.77 4.08 12.38
CA TRP A 39 -18.56 3.17 13.22
C TRP A 39 -19.32 3.92 14.32
#